data_AF-A0A1Y0BK89-F1
#
_entry.id   AF-A0A1Y0BK89-F1
#
_cell.length_a   1.000
_cell.length_b   1.000
_cell.length_c   1.000
_cell.angle_alpha   90.00
_cell.angle_beta   90.00
_cell.angle_gamma   90.00
#
_symmetry.space_group_name_H-M   'P 1'
#
loop_
_entity.id
_entity.type
_entity.pdbx_description
1 polymer ?
#
loop_
_entity_poly.entity_id
_entity_poly.type
_entity_poly.pdbx_seq_one_letter_code
_entity_poly.pdbx_strand_id
1 'polypeptide(L)'
;MFSFYRPGWFFTLDDSYDRGQGSVGLTLNIVIKGYDTYNVEGGENYRVRHLMPVPPAAYNERSWKRWLFEQILLVERHEAAEFFQIGDDRPYAPYHHDGNDPYIVFELDTEEGQEARHR
;
A
#
# COMPACT_ATOMS: atom_id res chain seq x y z
N MET A 1 18.17 -10.75 2.66
CA MET A 1 17.82 -10.61 4.09
C MET A 1 16.31 -10.58 4.17
N PHE A 2 15.68 -11.48 4.91
CA PHE A 2 14.23 -11.47 5.09
C PHE A 2 13.90 -10.59 6.29
N SER A 3 13.21 -9.48 6.09
CA SER A 3 12.62 -8.70 7.17
C SER A 3 11.31 -9.35 7.59
N PHE A 4 11.15 -9.59 8.89
CA PHE A 4 9.89 -10.02 9.48
C PHE A 4 9.26 -8.84 10.20
N TYR A 5 7.99 -8.55 9.91
CA TYR A 5 7.22 -7.49 10.58
C TYR A 5 6.02 -8.10 11.31
N ARG A 6 5.05 -8.64 10.57
CA ARG A 6 3.89 -9.35 11.13
C ARG A 6 3.47 -10.54 10.25
N PRO A 7 2.70 -11.51 10.78
CA PRO A 7 2.14 -12.60 9.98
C PRO A 7 1.39 -12.09 8.74
N GLY A 8 1.50 -12.82 7.63
CA GLY A 8 0.84 -12.46 6.37
C GLY A 8 1.56 -11.39 5.54
N TRP A 9 2.68 -10.85 6.01
CA TRP A 9 3.46 -9.83 5.29
C TRP A 9 4.75 -10.41 4.72
N PHE A 10 4.98 -10.15 3.44
CA PHE A 10 6.13 -10.65 2.70
C PHE A 10 6.84 -9.49 2.01
N PHE A 11 8.16 -9.51 2.03
CA PHE A 11 9.01 -8.44 1.49
C PHE A 11 9.97 -9.02 0.48
N THR A 12 9.99 -8.47 -0.73
CA THR A 12 10.98 -8.80 -1.76
C THR A 12 11.55 -7.52 -2.37
N LEU A 13 12.81 -7.58 -2.80
CA LEU A 13 13.42 -6.56 -3.66
C LEU A 13 13.54 -7.14 -5.06
N ASP A 14 13.17 -6.35 -6.05
CA ASP A 14 13.16 -6.75 -7.46
C ASP A 14 13.43 -5.51 -8.33
N ASP A 15 14.35 -5.62 -9.28
CA ASP A 15 14.73 -4.57 -10.22
C ASP A 15 14.15 -4.79 -11.62
N SER A 16 13.28 -5.79 -11.80
CA SER A 16 12.67 -6.16 -13.08
C SER A 16 11.24 -5.65 -13.26
N TYR A 17 10.63 -5.01 -12.26
CA TYR A 17 9.26 -4.50 -12.35
C TYR A 17 9.18 -3.26 -13.26
N ASP A 18 8.62 -3.42 -14.46
CA ASP A 18 8.09 -2.33 -15.29
C ASP A 18 6.60 -2.14 -14.99
N ARG A 19 6.21 -0.91 -14.61
CA ARG A 19 4.82 -0.54 -14.27
C ARG A 19 4.06 0.03 -15.47
N GLY A 20 4.48 -0.33 -16.69
CA GLY A 20 3.90 0.17 -17.95
C GLY A 20 4.42 1.55 -18.33
N GLN A 21 5.58 1.95 -17.81
CA GLN A 21 6.16 3.28 -18.00
C GLN A 21 7.48 3.24 -18.79
N GLY A 22 7.96 2.04 -19.14
CA GLY A 22 9.21 1.86 -19.87
C GLY A 22 10.46 2.14 -19.02
N SER A 23 10.32 2.16 -17.70
CA SER A 23 11.41 2.36 -16.75
C SER A 23 11.38 1.28 -15.68
N VAL A 24 12.54 0.67 -15.45
CA VAL A 24 12.77 -0.30 -14.37
C VAL A 24 13.68 0.32 -13.32
N GLY A 25 13.49 -0.07 -12.07
CA GLY A 25 14.29 0.38 -10.94
C GLY A 25 14.09 -0.53 -9.75
N LEU A 26 15.09 -0.58 -8.87
CA LEU A 26 14.99 -1.39 -7.65
C LEU A 26 13.71 -1.02 -6.92
N THR A 27 12.86 -2.02 -6.69
CA THR A 27 11.53 -1.87 -6.11
C THR A 27 11.41 -2.77 -4.91
N LEU A 28 10.95 -2.21 -3.79
CA LEU A 28 10.48 -2.97 -2.65
C LEU A 28 9.03 -3.37 -2.91
N ASN A 29 8.78 -4.67 -3.02
CA ASN A 29 7.46 -5.25 -3.10
C ASN A 29 7.05 -5.75 -1.71
N ILE A 30 6.01 -5.13 -1.16
CA ILE A 30 5.37 -5.53 0.09
C ILE A 30 4.08 -6.24 -0.28
N VAL A 31 4.02 -7.55 -0.02
CA VAL A 31 2.81 -8.34 -0.23
C VAL A 31 2.13 -8.56 1.10
N ILE A 32 0.86 -8.20 1.18
CA ILE A 32 0.01 -8.48 2.34
C ILE A 32 -0.96 -9.58 1.97
N LYS A 33 -1.18 -10.52 2.90
CA LYS A 33 -2.24 -11.51 2.83
C LYS A 33 -3.27 -11.15 3.89
N GLY A 34 -4.52 -10.95 3.47
CA GLY A 34 -5.61 -10.52 4.33
C GLY A 34 -6.97 -10.89 3.77
N TYR A 35 -8.00 -10.22 4.29
CA TYR A 35 -9.38 -10.32 3.82
C TYR A 35 -9.61 -9.41 2.62
N ASP A 36 -10.56 -9.79 1.77
CA ASP A 36 -11.13 -8.88 0.78
C ASP A 36 -12.17 -8.00 1.48
N THR A 37 -11.98 -6.68 1.49
CA THR A 37 -12.90 -5.72 2.13
C THR A 37 -14.28 -5.66 1.49
N TYR A 38 -14.42 -6.14 0.26
CA TYR A 38 -15.69 -6.24 -0.46
C TYR A 38 -16.33 -7.62 -0.34
N ASN A 39 -15.57 -8.63 0.07
CA ASN A 39 -16.05 -10.00 0.23
C ASN A 39 -15.35 -10.72 1.39
N VAL A 40 -15.59 -10.24 2.61
CA VAL A 40 -14.95 -10.77 3.83
C VAL A 40 -15.29 -12.24 4.10
N GLU A 41 -16.41 -12.73 3.58
CA GLU A 41 -16.87 -14.13 3.73
C GLU A 41 -15.91 -15.13 3.05
N GLY A 42 -15.13 -14.68 2.05
CA GLY A 42 -14.11 -15.49 1.37
C GLY A 42 -12.88 -15.84 2.22
N GLY A 43 -12.77 -15.27 3.42
CA GLY A 43 -11.67 -15.51 4.35
C GLY A 43 -10.37 -14.80 3.97
N GLU A 44 -9.29 -15.13 4.69
CA GLU A 44 -7.94 -14.56 4.48
C GLU A 44 -7.24 -15.16 3.25
N ASN A 45 -7.78 -14.94 2.05
CA ASN A 45 -7.17 -15.46 0.82
C ASN A 45 -6.80 -14.36 -0.17
N TYR A 46 -7.09 -13.11 0.16
CA TYR A 46 -6.79 -11.97 -0.69
C TYR A 46 -5.33 -11.53 -0.51
N ARG A 47 -4.70 -11.14 -1.63
CA ARG A 47 -3.31 -10.68 -1.64
C ARG A 47 -3.21 -9.35 -2.37
N VAL A 48 -2.72 -8.33 -1.68
CA VAL A 48 -2.42 -7.02 -2.26
C VAL A 48 -0.91 -6.85 -2.34
N ARG A 49 -0.44 -6.21 -3.41
CA ARG A 49 0.97 -5.87 -3.61
C ARG A 49 1.14 -4.37 -3.59
N HIS A 50 2.02 -3.90 -2.73
CA HIS A 50 2.44 -2.51 -2.66
C HIS A 50 3.86 -2.38 -3.21
N LEU A 51 3.98 -1.70 -4.34
CA LEU A 51 5.24 -1.54 -5.05
C LEU A 51 5.86 -0.18 -4.73
N MET A 52 6.91 -0.18 -3.91
CA MET A 52 7.61 1.03 -3.44
C MET A 52 8.91 1.21 -4.24
N PRO A 53 9.06 2.28 -5.04
CA PRO A 53 10.34 2.59 -5.65
C PRO A 53 11.42 2.77 -4.58
N VAL A 54 12.54 2.08 -4.69
CA VAL A 54 13.68 2.28 -3.79
C VAL A 54 14.43 3.53 -4.24
N PRO A 55 14.61 4.55 -3.38
CA PRO A 55 15.27 5.78 -3.78
C PRO A 55 16.74 5.53 -4.15
N PRO A 56 17.28 6.17 -5.21
CA PRO A 56 18.69 6.09 -5.54
C PRO A 56 19.51 6.89 -4.52
N ALA A 57 19.87 6.26 -3.40
CA ALA A 57 20.56 6.93 -2.30
C ALA A 57 21.65 6.06 -1.67
N ALA A 58 22.74 6.69 -1.26
CA ALA A 58 23.85 6.06 -0.53
C ALA A 58 23.77 6.36 0.97
N TYR A 59 22.59 6.17 1.57
CA TYR A 59 22.42 6.37 3.00
C TYR A 59 23.01 5.20 3.81
N ASN A 60 23.27 5.45 5.10
CA ASN A 60 23.72 4.41 6.02
C ASN A 60 22.59 3.43 6.38
N GLU A 61 22.98 2.29 6.97
CA GLU A 61 22.05 1.22 7.35
C GLU A 61 20.91 1.71 8.28
N ARG A 62 21.21 2.63 9.21
CA ARG A 62 20.20 3.20 10.12
C ARG A 62 19.09 3.92 9.35
N SER A 63 19.47 4.71 8.35
CA SER A 63 18.53 5.46 7.51
C SER A 63 17.71 4.50 6.64
N TRP A 64 18.32 3.43 6.13
CA TRP A 64 17.61 2.39 5.38
C TRP A 64 16.60 1.62 6.22
N LYS A 65 16.94 1.26 7.46
CA LYS A 65 15.99 0.65 8.40
C LYS A 65 14.80 1.55 8.68
N ARG A 66 15.05 2.85 8.86
CA ARG A 66 13.99 3.85 9.03
C ARG A 66 13.12 3.94 7.77
N TRP A 67 13.73 4.04 6.59
CA TRP A 67 12.98 4.11 5.33
C TRP A 67 12.07 2.89 5.13
N LEU A 68 12.59 1.67 5.38
CA LEU A 68 11.80 0.44 5.29
C LEU A 68 10.62 0.45 6.27
N PHE A 69 10.84 0.92 7.50
CA PHE A 69 9.77 1.05 8.49
C PHE A 69 8.72 2.07 8.06
N GLU A 70 9.12 3.21 7.49
CA GLU A 70 8.20 4.22 6.95
C GLU A 70 7.35 3.64 5.80
N GLN A 71 7.91 2.79 4.94
CA GLN A 71 7.12 2.12 3.88
C GLN A 71 6.05 1.20 4.45
N ILE A 72 6.35 0.50 5.55
CA ILE A 72 5.36 -0.34 6.25
C ILE A 72 4.22 0.53 6.78
N LEU A 73 4.53 1.69 7.39
CA LEU A 73 3.51 2.61 7.91
C LEU A 73 2.60 3.18 6.80
N LEU A 74 3.14 3.42 5.61
CA LEU A 74 2.34 3.83 4.46
C LEU A 74 1.31 2.75 4.07
N VAL A 75 1.73 1.49 4.00
CA VAL A 75 0.82 0.38 3.69
C VAL A 75 -0.20 0.19 4.80
N GLU A 76 0.21 0.22 6.08
CA GLU A 76 -0.74 0.11 7.20
C GLU A 76 -1.80 1.22 7.16
N ARG A 77 -1.42 2.45 6.81
CA ARG A 77 -2.36 3.56 6.66
C ARG A 77 -3.35 3.32 5.51
N HIS A 78 -2.86 2.85 4.36
CA HIS A 78 -3.71 2.50 3.21
C HIS A 78 -4.73 1.43 3.60
N GLU A 79 -4.28 0.33 4.20
CA GLU A 79 -5.15 -0.75 4.63
C GLU A 79 -6.12 -0.29 5.73
N ALA A 80 -5.68 0.53 6.68
CA ALA A 80 -6.59 1.08 7.67
C ALA A 80 -7.76 1.84 7.01
N ALA A 81 -7.50 2.63 5.96
CA ALA A 81 -8.54 3.32 5.21
C ALA A 81 -9.45 2.37 4.41
N GLU A 82 -8.94 1.26 3.88
CA GLU A 82 -9.75 0.24 3.21
C GLU A 82 -10.77 -0.43 4.14
N PHE A 83 -10.36 -0.72 5.37
CA PHE A 83 -11.14 -1.51 6.32
C PHE A 83 -12.00 -0.67 7.26
N PHE A 84 -11.65 0.59 7.53
CA PHE A 84 -12.30 1.39 8.55
C PHE A 84 -13.73 1.79 8.17
N GLN A 85 -14.69 1.46 9.05
CA GLN A 85 -16.12 1.74 8.88
C GLN A 85 -16.74 2.11 10.23
N ILE A 86 -17.71 3.02 10.21
CA ILE A 86 -18.55 3.36 11.36
C ILE A 86 -20.01 3.14 10.96
N GLY A 87 -20.59 2.01 11.39
CA GLY A 87 -21.89 1.58 10.85
C GLY A 87 -21.76 1.27 9.35
N ASP A 88 -22.62 1.87 8.54
CA ASP A 88 -22.57 1.74 7.07
C ASP A 88 -21.68 2.80 6.40
N ASP A 89 -21.09 3.71 7.19
CA ASP A 89 -20.29 4.81 6.67
C ASP A 89 -18.82 4.42 6.50
N ARG A 90 -18.25 4.83 5.36
CA ARG A 90 -16.82 4.76 5.04
C ARG A 90 -16.33 6.19 4.89
N PRO A 91 -15.85 6.82 5.98
CA PRO A 91 -15.43 8.22 5.95
C PRO A 91 -14.07 8.42 5.28
N TYR A 92 -13.30 7.35 5.02
CA TYR A 92 -11.98 7.47 4.42
C TYR A 92 -11.79 6.49 3.27
N ALA A 93 -10.99 6.89 2.28
CA ALA A 93 -10.49 5.98 1.24
C ALA A 93 -9.07 6.36 0.82
N PRO A 94 -8.26 5.38 0.36
CA PRO A 94 -7.03 5.65 -0.34
C PRO A 94 -7.26 5.86 -1.85
N TYR A 95 -6.22 6.31 -2.56
CA TYR A 95 -6.22 6.34 -4.03
C TYR A 95 -5.83 4.97 -4.61
N HIS A 96 -6.48 4.56 -5.70
CA HIS A 96 -6.15 3.32 -6.43
C HIS A 96 -5.75 3.53 -7.89
N HIS A 97 -6.00 4.71 -8.45
CA HIS A 97 -5.96 4.93 -9.90
C HIS A 97 -5.33 6.28 -10.29
N ASP A 98 -5.29 6.56 -11.59
CA ASP A 98 -4.82 7.81 -12.22
C ASP A 98 -3.39 8.25 -11.91
N GLY A 99 -2.55 7.36 -11.37
CA GLY A 99 -1.16 7.66 -11.06
C GLY A 99 -0.97 8.59 -9.85
N ASN A 100 -2.04 8.87 -9.10
CA ASN A 100 -1.98 9.55 -7.83
C ASN A 100 -1.25 8.70 -6.77
N ASP A 101 -0.76 9.34 -5.71
CA ASP A 101 -0.11 8.64 -4.61
C ASP A 101 -1.14 7.76 -3.86
N PRO A 102 -1.02 6.42 -3.91
CA PRO A 102 -2.01 5.51 -3.32
C PRO A 102 -2.01 5.55 -1.79
N TYR A 103 -1.00 6.15 -1.15
CA TYR A 103 -0.89 6.21 0.30
C TYR A 103 -1.45 7.50 0.89
N ILE A 104 -1.95 8.42 0.05
CA ILE A 104 -2.76 9.56 0.50
C ILE A 104 -4.15 9.04 0.84
N VAL A 105 -4.64 9.41 2.03
CA VAL A 105 -5.99 9.11 2.50
C VAL A 105 -6.79 10.40 2.51
N PHE A 106 -8.02 10.35 2.02
CA PHE A 106 -8.94 11.48 1.97
C PHE A 106 -10.22 11.20 2.75
N GLU A 107 -10.88 12.28 3.17
CA GLU A 107 -12.18 12.26 3.84
C GLU A 107 -13.29 12.23 2.77
N LEU A 108 -14.21 11.27 2.86
CA LEU A 108 -15.26 10.96 1.87
C LEU A 108 -16.54 11.80 2.05
N ASP A 109 -16.54 12.69 3.03
CA ASP A 109 -17.64 13.54 3.49
C ASP A 109 -18.07 14.60 2.46
N THR A 110 -17.38 14.65 1.32
CA THR A 110 -17.56 15.60 0.23
C THR A 110 -17.82 14.86 -1.08
N GLU A 111 -18.61 15.44 -1.99
CA GLU A 111 -18.85 14.87 -3.33
C GLU A 111 -17.53 14.52 -4.04
N GLU A 112 -16.48 15.34 -3.84
CA GLU A 112 -15.13 15.11 -4.36
C GLU A 112 -14.47 13.83 -3.81
N GLY A 113 -14.64 13.52 -2.52
CA GLY A 113 -14.12 12.30 -1.93
C GLY A 113 -14.75 11.06 -2.56
N GLN A 114 -16.06 11.06 -2.76
CA GLN A 114 -16.76 9.93 -3.36
C GLN A 114 -16.30 9.67 -4.80
N GLU A 115 -16.04 10.74 -5.58
CA GLU A 115 -15.49 10.61 -6.94
C GLU A 115 -14.05 10.08 -6.95
N ALA A 116 -13.19 10.53 -6.03
CA ALA A 116 -11.78 10.11 -5.94
C ALA A 116 -11.59 8.61 -5.64
N ARG A 117 -12.59 7.94 -5.04
CA ARG A 117 -12.58 6.49 -4.83
C ARG A 117 -12.86 5.68 -6.11
N HIS A 118 -13.61 6.26 -7.04
CA HIS A 118 -14.14 5.55 -8.21
C HIS A 118 -13.42 5.87 -9.53
N ARG A 119 -12.56 6.88 -9.54
CA ARG A 119 -11.69 7.23 -10.66
C ARG A 119 -10.32 6.62 -10.43
#